data_AF-A0A7V9LRH1-F1
#
_entry.id   AF-A0A7V9LRH1-F1
#
_cell.length_a   1.000
_cell.length_b   1.000
_cell.length_c   1.000
_cell.angle_alpha   90.00
_cell.angle_beta   90.00
_cell.angle_gamma   90.00
#
_symmetry.space_group_name_H-M   'P 1'
#
loop_
_entity.id
_entity.type
_entity.pdbx_description
1 polymer ?
#
loop_
_entity_poly.entity_id
_entity_poly.type
_entity_poly.pdbx_seq_one_letter_code
_entity_poly.pdbx_strand_id
1 'polypeptide(L)' 'MPDALRGRPFTVAQAMAYGVSVRMLRGSRHRHLLDGVYVCADTQMTLPAGSAQRHTYRRTTPSSPT' A
#
# COMPACT_ATOMS: atom_id res chain seq x y z
N MET A 1 -8.99 2.55 18.21
CA MET A 1 -7.69 2.27 17.57
C MET A 1 -6.75 3.37 18.06
N PRO A 2 -5.59 3.06 18.65
CA PRO A 2 -4.67 4.08 19.16
C PRO A 2 -4.26 5.12 18.11
N ASP A 3 -4.25 6.41 18.50
CA ASP A 3 -3.96 7.54 17.60
C ASP A 3 -2.56 7.47 16.99
N ALA A 4 -1.60 6.86 17.68
CA ALA A 4 -0.23 6.66 17.18
C ALA A 4 -0.16 5.81 15.90
N LEU A 5 -1.13 4.93 15.68
CA LEU A 5 -1.21 4.03 14.51
C LEU A 5 -2.18 4.54 13.44
N ARG A 6 -2.88 5.64 13.69
CA ARG A 6 -3.89 6.18 12.79
C ARG A 6 -3.23 6.97 11.66
N GLY A 7 -3.79 6.84 10.45
CA GLY A 7 -3.35 7.62 9.29
C GLY A 7 -1.99 7.22 8.70
N ARG A 8 -1.35 6.16 9.20
CA ARG A 8 -0.07 5.65 8.67
C ARG A 8 -0.05 4.11 8.63
N PRO A 9 0.73 3.50 7.74
CA PRO A 9 1.02 2.07 7.82
C PRO A 9 1.84 1.76 9.08
N PHE A 10 1.61 0.59 9.66
CA PHE A 10 2.32 0.12 10.84
C PHE A 10 2.57 -1.39 10.78
N THR A 11 3.58 -1.85 11.51
CA THR A 11 3.94 -3.27 11.58
C THR A 11 3.19 -3.99 12.70
N VAL A 12 3.18 -5.32 12.65
CA VAL A 12 2.67 -6.16 13.77
C VAL A 12 3.38 -5.83 15.08
N ALA A 13 4.69 -5.62 15.06
CA ALA A 13 5.47 -5.29 16.25
C ALA A 13 5.03 -3.94 16.86
N GLN A 14 4.79 -2.93 16.01
CA GLN A 14 4.25 -1.65 16.46
C GLN A 14 2.84 -1.80 17.03
N ALA A 15 1.96 -2.55 16.36
CA ALA A 15 0.62 -2.82 16.85
C ALA A 15 0.63 -3.46 18.25
N MET A 16 1.48 -4.47 18.46
CA MET A 16 1.66 -5.13 19.75
C MET A 16 2.16 -4.17 20.84
N ALA A 17 3.09 -3.26 20.51
CA ALA A 17 3.58 -2.25 21.46
C ALA A 17 2.47 -1.32 21.98
N TYR A 18 1.39 -1.15 21.22
CA TYR A 18 0.19 -0.40 21.62
C TYR A 18 -0.98 -1.29 22.08
N GLY A 19 -0.72 -2.56 22.42
CA GLY A 19 -1.71 -3.49 22.95
C GLY A 19 -2.67 -4.07 21.91
N VAL A 20 -2.38 -3.91 20.61
CA VAL A 20 -3.19 -4.48 19.52
C VAL A 20 -2.67 -5.87 19.18
N SER A 21 -3.45 -6.90 19.53
CA SER A 21 -3.10 -8.30 19.24
C SER A 21 -3.24 -8.65 17.75
N VAL A 22 -2.52 -9.68 17.29
CA VAL A 22 -2.64 -10.22 15.92
C VAL A 22 -4.08 -10.60 15.59
N ARG A 23 -4.83 -11.12 16.55
CA ARG A 23 -6.24 -11.48 16.36
C ARG A 23 -7.12 -10.26 16.04
N MET A 24 -6.81 -9.11 16.62
CA MET A 24 -7.48 -7.83 16.30
C MET A 24 -7.09 -7.30 14.93
N LEU A 25 -5.84 -7.51 14.49
CA LEU A 25 -5.37 -7.14 13.14
C LEU A 25 -6.07 -7.90 12.03
N ARG A 26 -6.52 -9.13 12.30
CA ARG A 26 -7.30 -9.94 11.34
C ARG A 26 -8.79 -9.53 11.23
N GLY A 27 -9.24 -8.56 12.03
CA GLY A 27 -10.62 -8.05 11.98
C GLY A 27 -10.82 -6.92 10.97
N SER A 28 -12.08 -6.60 10.64
CA SER A 28 -12.48 -5.63 9.60
C SER A 28 -12.01 -4.18 9.82
N ARG A 29 -11.40 -3.86 10.97
CA ARG A 29 -10.89 -2.52 11.29
C ARG A 29 -9.50 -2.25 10.72
N HIS A 30 -8.82 -3.27 10.21
CA HIS A 30 -7.48 -3.17 9.66
C HIS A 30 -7.45 -3.79 8.26
N ARG A 31 -6.64 -3.21 7.38
CA ARG A 31 -6.35 -3.73 6.05
C ARG A 31 -4.90 -4.19 6.02
N HIS A 32 -4.69 -5.35 5.42
CA HIS A 32 -3.36 -5.90 5.17
C HIS A 32 -2.81 -5.27 3.90
N LEU A 33 -1.63 -4.65 3.98
CA LEU A 33 -0.98 -3.96 2.85
C LEU A 33 0.10 -4.84 2.22
N LEU A 34 1.01 -5.33 3.05
CA LEU A 34 2.17 -6.15 2.70
C LEU A 34 2.40 -7.14 3.83
N ASP A 35 3.26 -8.15 3.62
CA ASP A 35 3.58 -9.11 4.67
C ASP A 35 4.03 -8.41 5.97
N GLY A 36 3.32 -8.67 7.07
CA GLY A 36 3.54 -8.00 8.37
C GLY A 36 3.18 -6.51 8.47
N VAL A 37 2.62 -5.88 7.43
CA VAL A 37 2.27 -4.44 7.39
C VAL A 37 0.75 -4.25 7.27
N TYR A 38 0.21 -3.42 8.15
CA TYR A 38 -1.21 -3.13 8.26
C TYR A 38 -1.48 -1.63 8.23
N VAL A 39 -2.72 -1.27 7.90
CA VAL A 39 -3.24 0.10 8.01
C VAL A 39 -4.66 0.07 8.55
N CYS A 40 -5.10 1.15 9.19
CA CYS A 40 -6.51 1.30 9.58
C CYS A 40 -7.41 1.29 8.34
N ALA A 41 -8.55 0.61 8.41
CA ALA A 41 -9.52 0.55 7.30
C ALA A 41 -10.11 1.93 6.92
N ASP A 42 -10.11 2.85 7.88
CA ASP A 42 -10.56 4.24 7.74
C ASP A 42 -9.52 5.13 7.02
N THR A 43 -8.27 4.68 6.92
CA THR A 43 -7.23 5.43 6.24
C THR A 43 -7.53 5.47 4.74
N GLN A 44 -7.70 6.68 4.21
CA GLN A 44 -7.87 6.91 2.78
C GLN A 44 -6.59 6.51 2.05
N MET A 45 -6.64 5.39 1.31
CA MET A 45 -5.53 4.97 0.45
C MET A 45 -5.55 5.82 -0.82
N THR A 46 -4.57 6.70 -0.97
CA THR A 46 -4.30 7.37 -2.24
C THR A 46 -3.66 6.36 -3.17
N LEU A 47 -4.47 5.56 -3.89
CA LEU A 47 -3.96 4.92 -5.10
C LEU A 47 -3.64 6.05 -6.08
N PRO A 48 -2.46 6.09 -6.72
CA PRO A 48 -2.28 6.97 -7.85
C PRO A 48 -3.34 6.58 -8.88
N ALA A 49 -4.30 7.48 -9.11
CA ALA A 49 -5.35 7.27 -10.08
C ALA A 49 -4.70 7.07 -11.45
N GLY A 50 -4.64 5.82 -11.90
CA GLY A 50 -4.33 5.49 -13.29
C GLY A 50 -2.93 5.89 -13.77
N SER A 51 -1.86 5.48 -13.10
CA SER A 51 -0.59 5.27 -13.81
C SER A 51 -0.62 3.92 -14.55
N ALA A 52 -1.65 3.72 -15.39
CA ALA A 52 -1.53 2.82 -16.53
C ALA A 52 -0.64 3.55 -17.54
N GLN A 53 0.64 3.69 -17.21
CA GLN A 53 1.64 4.17 -18.15
C GLN A 53 1.81 3.04 -19.14
N ARG A 54 0.90 2.98 -20.12
CA ARG A 54 1.06 2.18 -21.32
C ARG A 54 2.29 2.74 -22.01
N HIS A 55 3.44 2.20 -21.67
CA HIS A 55 4.67 2.39 -22.41
C HIS A 55 4.46 1.73 -23.77
N THR A 56 3.75 2.41 -24.66
CA THR A 56 3.77 2.12 -26.09
C THR A 56 5.17 2.42 -26.57
N TYR A 57 6.00 1.39 -26.62
CA TYR A 57 7.23 1.42 -27.39
C TYR A 57 6.85 1.67 -28.85
N ARG A 58 6.91 2.93 -29.29
CA ARG A 58 6.91 3.22 -30.72
C ARG A 58 8.21 2.64 -31.26
N ARG A 59 8.09 1.50 -31.96
CA ARG A 59 9.15 0.91 -32.77
C ARG A 59 9.46 1.89 -33.90
N THR A 60 10.35 2.85 -33.65
CA THR A 60 10.96 3.64 -34.71
C THR A 60 11.91 2.70 -35.44
N THR A 61 11.49 2.24 -36.62
CA THR A 61 12.39 1.60 -37.58
C THR A 61 13.46 2.63 -37.97
N PRO A 62 14.76 2.37 -37.75
CA PRO A 62 15.79 3.23 -38.33
C PRO A 62 15.76 3.01 -39.85
N SER A 63 15.31 4.03 -40.59
CA SER A 63 15.48 4.09 -42.04
C SER A 63 16.97 4.34 -42.33
N SER A 64 17.62 3.36 -42.97
CA SER A 64 19.01 3.39 -43.43
C SER A 64 19.27 4.57 -44.37
N PRO A 65 20.42 5.27 -44.26
CA PRO A 65 20.88 6.15 -45.32
C PRO A 65 21.64 5.35 -46.40
N THR A 66 21.31 5.62 -47.66
CA THR A 66 22.05 5.29 -48.89
C THR A 66 23.40 5.98 -48.96
#